data_AF-A0A6L8UU73-F1
#
_entry.id   AF-A0A6L8UU73-F1
#
_cell.length_a   1.000
_cell.length_b   1.000
_cell.length_c   1.000
_cell.angle_alpha   90.00
_cell.angle_beta   90.00
_cell.angle_gamma   90.00
#
_symmetry.space_group_name_H-M   'P 1'
#
loop_
_entity.id
_entity.type
_entity.pdbx_description
1 polymer ?
#
loop_
_entity_poly.entity_id
_entity_poly.type
_entity_poly.pdbx_seq_one_letter_code
_entity_poly.pdbx_strand_id
1 'polypeptide(L)'
;MHQIQTKYEQVLQEETVLIQRIGLCKEFIDIILEYTSQKADSIHILTAEDIVTAVHTIGQDLDTELLHLRLEKGILENKLRGLRSQQE
;
A
#
# COMPACT_ATOMS: atom_id res chain seq x y z
N MET A 1 23.11 -12.50 -11.49
CA MET A 1 22.17 -13.23 -10.60
C MET A 1 22.03 -12.54 -9.24
N HIS A 2 23.12 -12.31 -8.49
CA HIS A 2 23.07 -11.69 -7.16
C HIS A 2 22.34 -10.33 -7.10
N GLN A 3 22.62 -9.39 -8.02
CA GLN A 3 21.96 -8.08 -8.06
C GLN A 3 20.44 -8.15 -8.26
N ILE A 4 19.95 -9.07 -9.10
CA ILE A 4 18.51 -9.24 -9.36
C ILE A 4 17.82 -9.84 -8.14
N GLN A 5 18.50 -10.75 -7.44
CA GLN A 5 17.99 -11.36 -6.22
C GLN A 5 17.92 -10.35 -5.07
N THR A 6 18.95 -9.54 -4.87
CA THR A 6 18.92 -8.45 -3.87
C THR A 6 17.79 -7.47 -4.15
N LYS A 7 17.61 -7.07 -5.42
CA LYS A 7 16.52 -6.17 -5.80
C LYS A 7 15.14 -6.79 -5.57
N TYR A 8 15.00 -8.10 -5.84
CA TYR A 8 13.77 -8.83 -5.57
C TYR A 8 13.44 -8.87 -4.06
N GLU A 9 14.44 -9.08 -3.21
CA GLU A 9 14.26 -9.04 -1.75
C GLU A 9 13.86 -7.65 -1.24
N GLN A 10 14.42 -6.58 -1.79
CA GLN A 10 14.02 -5.20 -1.48
C GLN A 10 12.55 -4.94 -1.83
N VAL A 11 12.13 -5.35 -3.03
CA VAL A 11 10.75 -5.23 -3.50
C VAL A 11 9.76 -5.97 -2.59
N LEU A 12 10.14 -7.13 -2.03
CA LEU A 12 9.30 -7.85 -1.05
C LEU A 12 9.14 -7.10 0.27
N GLN A 13 10.22 -6.46 0.75
CA GLN A 13 10.18 -5.66 1.98
C GLN A 13 9.32 -4.41 1.78
N GLU A 14 9.51 -3.70 0.68
CA GLU A 14 8.72 -2.53 0.30
C GLU A 14 7.23 -2.88 0.15
N GLU A 15 6.90 -4.03 -0.46
CA GLU A 15 5.52 -4.50 -0.61
C GLU A 15 4.85 -4.71 0.75
N THR A 16 5.58 -5.31 1.70
CA THR A 16 5.08 -5.54 3.06
C THR A 16 4.80 -4.22 3.77
N VAL A 17 5.70 -3.24 3.65
CA VAL A 17 5.54 -1.91 4.26
C VAL A 17 4.33 -1.17 3.65
N LEU A 18 4.16 -1.21 2.33
CA LEU A 18 3.00 -0.59 1.68
C LEU A 18 1.68 -1.20 2.15
N ILE A 19 1.59 -2.53 2.22
CA ILE A 19 0.40 -3.23 2.71
C ILE A 19 0.05 -2.80 4.14
N GLN A 20 1.05 -2.69 5.03
CA GLN A 20 0.83 -2.22 6.40
C GLN A 20 0.31 -0.77 6.44
N ARG A 21 0.91 0.13 5.65
CA ARG A 21 0.48 1.53 5.58
C ARG A 21 -0.94 1.68 5.03
N ILE A 22 -1.29 0.92 3.99
CA ILE A 22 -2.65 0.87 3.43
C ILE A 22 -3.65 0.35 4.47
N GLY A 23 -3.27 -0.70 5.22
CA GLY A 23 -4.08 -1.23 6.33
C GLY A 23 -4.36 -0.16 7.38
N LEU A 24 -3.33 0.58 7.79
CA LEU A 24 -3.47 1.68 8.74
C LEU A 24 -4.42 2.77 8.25
N CYS A 25 -4.35 3.16 6.97
CA CYS A 25 -5.29 4.12 6.38
C CYS A 25 -6.75 3.65 6.50
N LYS A 26 -7.02 2.37 6.25
CA LYS A 26 -8.37 1.78 6.36
C LYS A 26 -8.87 1.81 7.81
N GLU A 27 -8.02 1.39 8.76
CA GLU A 27 -8.35 1.43 10.18
C GLU A 27 -8.65 2.86 10.66
N PHE A 28 -7.88 3.85 10.22
CA PHE A 28 -8.15 5.24 10.56
C PHE A 28 -9.47 5.74 9.99
N ILE A 29 -9.80 5.39 8.75
CA ILE A 29 -11.09 5.74 8.15
C ILE A 29 -12.24 5.19 9.01
N ASP A 30 -12.16 3.91 9.41
CA ASP A 30 -13.19 3.29 10.25
C ASP A 30 -13.33 4.02 11.60
N ILE A 31 -12.21 4.36 12.25
CA ILE A 31 -12.20 5.12 13.52
C ILE A 31 -12.81 6.52 13.34
N ILE A 32 -12.48 7.23 12.27
CA ILE A 32 -12.99 8.58 12.03
C ILE A 32 -14.49 8.52 11.76
N LEU A 33 -14.97 7.56 10.97
CA LEU A 33 -16.39 7.36 10.70
C LEU A 33 -17.16 7.02 11.97
N GLU A 34 -16.61 6.13 12.81
CA GLU A 34 -17.20 5.80 14.11
C GLU A 34 -17.28 7.03 15.02
N TYR A 35 -16.18 7.76 15.19
CA TYR A 35 -16.14 9.00 15.97
C TYR A 35 -17.16 10.02 15.48
N THR A 36 -17.24 10.20 14.16
CA THR A 36 -18.17 11.13 13.50
C THR A 36 -19.62 10.75 13.80
N SER A 37 -19.96 9.47 13.70
CA SER A 37 -21.32 8.97 13.98
C SER A 37 -21.71 9.18 15.45
N GLN A 38 -20.79 8.96 16.39
CA GLN A 38 -21.04 9.11 17.83
C GLN A 38 -21.14 10.58 18.27
N LYS A 39 -20.61 11.51 17.47
CA LYS A 39 -20.49 12.93 17.82
C LYS A 39 -21.20 13.87 16.84
N ALA A 40 -22.05 13.34 15.95
CA ALA A 40 -22.65 14.07 14.84
C ALA A 40 -23.28 15.42 15.22
N ASP A 41 -23.93 15.51 16.39
CA ASP A 41 -24.58 16.74 16.89
C ASP A 41 -23.60 17.77 17.48
N SER A 42 -22.32 17.43 17.62
CA SER A 42 -21.32 18.18 18.40
C SER A 42 -20.05 18.51 17.64
N ILE A 43 -19.92 18.08 16.38
CA ILE A 43 -18.75 18.34 15.53
C ILE A 43 -19.17 19.00 14.23
N HIS A 44 -18.22 19.67 13.59
CA HIS A 44 -18.41 20.20 12.25
C HIS A 44 -18.23 19.07 11.22
N ILE A 45 -19.36 18.52 10.73
CA ILE A 45 -19.39 17.33 9.86
C ILE A 45 -18.51 17.48 8.61
N LEU A 46 -18.52 18.66 7.97
CA LEU A 46 -17.71 18.89 6.76
C LEU A 46 -16.21 18.76 7.04
N THR A 47 -15.75 19.15 8.24
CA THR A 47 -14.35 18.96 8.62
C THR A 47 -14.02 17.49 8.83
N ALA A 48 -14.95 16.70 9.38
CA ALA A 48 -14.76 15.26 9.49
C ALA A 48 -14.70 14.59 8.11
N GLU A 49 -15.53 15.03 7.17
CA GLU A 49 -15.51 14.58 5.76
C GLU A 49 -14.17 14.92 5.07
N ASP A 50 -13.66 16.14 5.25
CA ASP A 50 -12.35 16.54 4.73
C ASP A 50 -11.22 15.64 5.27
N ILE A 51 -11.28 15.30 6.57
CA ILE A 51 -10.30 14.42 7.21
C ILE A 51 -10.38 13.00 6.63
N VAL A 52 -11.59 12.42 6.52
CA VAL A 52 -11.78 11.08 5.93
C VAL A 52 -11.28 11.05 4.49
N THR A 53 -11.64 12.07 3.71
CA THR A 53 -11.18 12.22 2.32
C THR A 53 -9.67 12.26 2.23
N ALA A 54 -9.00 13.06 3.07
CA ALA A 54 -7.55 13.15 3.08
C ALA A 54 -6.87 11.80 3.40
N VAL A 55 -7.37 11.07 4.40
CA VAL A 55 -6.84 9.73 4.74
C VAL A 55 -7.10 8.74 3.60
N HIS A 56 -8.27 8.80 2.97
CA HIS A 56 -8.59 7.95 1.83
C HIS A 56 -7.66 8.21 0.63
N THR A 57 -7.39 9.47 0.30
CA THR A 57 -6.45 9.84 -0.76
C THR A 57 -5.05 9.30 -0.49
N ILE A 58 -4.56 9.41 0.75
CA ILE A 58 -3.27 8.79 1.13
C ILE A 58 -3.30 7.27 0.87
N GLY A 59 -4.39 6.60 1.23
CA GLY A 59 -4.57 5.17 0.96
C GLY A 59 -4.53 4.84 -0.54
N GLN A 60 -5.20 5.65 -1.37
CA GLN A 60 -5.22 5.47 -2.83
C GLN A 60 -3.84 5.67 -3.48
N ASP A 61 -3.08 6.66 -3.02
CA ASP A 61 -1.73 6.91 -3.50
C ASP A 61 -0.82 5.70 -3.20
N LEU A 62 -0.94 5.13 -1.99
CA LEU A 62 -0.20 3.93 -1.58
C LEU A 62 -0.62 2.68 -2.35
N ASP A 63 -1.93 2.49 -2.59
CA ASP A 63 -2.43 1.39 -3.43
C ASP A 63 -1.87 1.50 -4.85
N THR A 64 -1.76 2.72 -5.39
CA THR A 64 -1.15 2.96 -6.71
C THR A 64 0.34 2.61 -6.72
N GLU A 65 1.09 3.01 -5.68
CA GLU A 65 2.49 2.63 -5.50
C GLU A 65 2.66 1.11 -5.42
N LEU A 66 1.78 0.44 -4.68
CA LEU A 66 1.78 -1.02 -4.54
C LEU A 66 1.55 -1.74 -5.88
N LEU A 67 0.68 -1.19 -6.75
CA LEU A 67 0.47 -1.75 -8.10
C LEU A 67 1.74 -1.67 -8.94
N HIS A 68 2.45 -0.53 -8.93
CA HIS A 68 3.71 -0.38 -9.63
C HIS A 68 4.78 -1.34 -9.10
N LEU A 69 4.87 -1.48 -7.78
CA LEU A 69 5.83 -2.36 -7.14
C LEU A 69 5.58 -3.84 -7.48
N ARG A 70 4.30 -4.26 -7.50
CA ARG A 70 3.91 -5.63 -7.92
C ARG A 70 4.22 -5.91 -9.38
N LEU A 71 4.07 -4.91 -10.25
CA LEU A 71 4.48 -5.04 -11.65
C LEU A 71 5.99 -5.25 -11.75
N GLU A 72 6.78 -4.46 -11.03
CA GLU A 72 8.25 -4.62 -10.97
C GLU A 72 8.64 -6.01 -10.43
N LYS A 73 8.00 -6.45 -9.34
CA LYS A 73 8.19 -7.78 -8.76
C LYS A 73 7.98 -8.88 -9.81
N GLY A 74 6.88 -8.85 -10.55
CA GLY A 74 6.60 -9.85 -11.59
C GLY A 74 7.64 -9.87 -12.71
N ILE A 75 8.19 -8.71 -13.09
CA ILE A 75 9.29 -8.62 -14.06
C ILE A 75 10.57 -9.25 -13.50
N LEU A 76 10.89 -9.01 -12.23
CA LEU A 76 12.06 -9.59 -11.56
C LEU A 76 11.95 -11.11 -11.40
N GLU A 77 10.77 -11.61 -11.01
CA GLU A 77 10.49 -13.05 -10.92
C GLU A 77 10.71 -13.76 -12.27
N ASN A 78 10.22 -13.16 -13.36
CA ASN A 78 10.41 -13.69 -14.70
C ASN A 78 11.91 -13.76 -15.08
N LYS A 79 12.66 -12.68 -14.82
CA LYS A 79 14.11 -12.63 -15.06
C LYS A 79 14.87 -13.68 -14.23
N LEU A 80 14.52 -13.85 -12.96
CA LEU A 80 15.12 -14.87 -12.10
C LEU A 80 14.84 -16.28 -12.63
N ARG A 81 13.61 -16.56 -13.09
CA ARG A 81 13.26 -17.85 -13.71
C ARG A 81 14.07 -18.11 -14.98
N GLY A 82 14.17 -17.13 -15.87
CA GLY A 82 14.95 -17.24 -17.11
C GLY A 82 16.43 -17.53 -16.87
N LEU A 83 17.03 -16.92 -15.84
CA LEU A 83 18.43 -17.17 -15.46
C LEU A 83 18.66 -18.58 -14.88
N ARG A 84 17.66 -19.16 -14.20
CA ARG A 84 17.75 -20.53 -13.69
C ARG A 84 17.67 -21.56 -14.81
N SER A 85 16.78 -21.34 -15.79
CA SER A 85 16.62 -22.22 -16.96
C SER A 85 17.80 -22.21 -17.95
N GLN A 86 18.73 -21.26 -17.83
CA GLN A 86 19.97 -21.21 -18.64
C GLN A 86 21.17 -21.90 -17.96
N GLN A 87 21.00 -22.36 -16.72
CA GLN A 87 22.05 -23.03 -15.94
C GLN A 87 21.83 -24.56 -15.84
N GLU A 88 20.73 -25.07 -16.38
CA GLU A 88 20.42 -26.51 -16.56
C GLU A 88 20.77 -26.94 -17.99
#